data_AF-A0AAP0PJS6-F1
#
_entry.id   AF-A0AAP0PJS6-F1
#
_cell.length_a   1.000
_cell.length_b   1.000
_cell.length_c   1.000
_cell.angle_alpha   90.00
_cell.angle_beta   90.00
_cell.angle_gamma   90.00
#
_symmetry.space_group_name_H-M   'P 1'
#
loop_
_entity.id
_entity.type
_entity.pdbx_description
1 polymer ?
#
loop_
_entity_poly.entity_id
_entity_poly.type
_entity_poly.pdbx_seq_one_letter_code
_entity_poly.pdbx_strand_id
1 'polypeptide(L)' 'MLEIILEEYGFGNASGNSWRPKVYTRVCLELLKKSKQQVHPANVKARIKILKANYFSARKVISQTGFGWDPDA' A
#
# COMPACT_ATOMS: atom_id res chain seq x y z
N MET A 1 3.58 4.26 -6.10
CA MET A 1 2.39 4.19 -5.22
C MET A 1 2.73 3.58 -3.87
N LEU A 2 3.27 2.35 -3.82
CA LEU A 2 3.62 1.67 -2.57
C LEU A 2 4.54 2.52 -1.67
N GLU A 3 5.63 3.04 -2.23
CA GLU A 3 6.58 3.92 -1.53
C GLU A 3 5.90 5.11 -0.85
N ILE A 4 5.02 5.82 -1.57
CA ILE A 4 4.29 6.98 -1.04
C ILE A 4 3.37 6.56 0.12
N ILE A 5 2.73 5.39 0.02
CA ILE A 5 1.88 4.86 1.09
C ILE A 5 2.72 4.51 2.33
N LEU A 6 3.92 3.95 2.14
CA LEU A 6 4.83 3.63 3.25
C LEU A 6 5.37 4.89 3.92
N GLU A 7 5.67 5.93 3.15
CA GLU A 7 6.05 7.24 3.66
C GLU A 7 4.92 7.87 4.50
N GLU A 8 3.68 7.84 3.98
CA GLU A 8 2.49 8.32 4.69
C GLU A 8 2.18 7.51 5.96
N TYR A 9 2.55 6.22 5.98
CA TYR A 9 2.48 5.39 7.17
C TYR A 9 3.46 5.88 8.23
N GLY A 10 4.72 6.14 7.84
CA GLY A 10 5.75 6.69 8.72
C GLY A 10 5.38 8.05 9.33
N PHE A 11 4.59 8.86 8.60
CA PHE A 11 4.06 10.13 9.09
C PHE A 11 2.83 10.00 10.01
N GLY A 12 2.38 8.78 10.34
CA GLY A 12 1.21 8.58 11.21
C GLY A 12 -0.11 9.00 10.57
N ASN A 13 -0.18 9.05 9.23
CA ASN A 13 -1.42 9.40 8.52
C ASN A 13 -2.36 8.19 8.32
N ALA A 14 -1.94 7.01 8.78
CA ALA A 14 -2.80 5.85 8.99
C ALA A 14 -3.51 5.95 10.34
N SER A 15 -4.80 5.64 10.37
CA SER A 15 -5.59 5.55 11.61
C SER A 15 -6.40 4.26 11.60
N GLY A 16 -6.01 3.28 12.41
CA GLY A 16 -6.59 1.94 12.40
C GLY A 16 -6.60 1.35 10.99
N ASN A 17 -7.80 1.13 10.44
CA ASN A 17 -7.97 0.54 9.11
C ASN A 17 -8.08 1.55 7.96
N SER A 18 -8.03 2.86 8.22
CA SER A 18 -8.22 3.92 7.22
C SER A 18 -7.00 4.85 7.11
N TRP A 19 -7.07 5.75 6.13
CA TRP A 19 -6.06 6.78 5.85
C TRP A 19 -6.72 8.15 5.89
N ARG A 20 -5.99 9.17 6.35
CA ARG A 20 -6.44 10.56 6.24
C ARG A 20 -6.70 10.93 4.77
N PRO A 21 -7.73 11.73 4.45
CA PRO A 21 -8.07 12.09 3.07
C PRO A 21 -6.89 12.63 2.23
N LYS A 22 -5.99 13.42 2.85
CA LYS A 22 -4.80 13.99 2.21
C LYS A 22 -3.88 12.94 1.57
N VAL A 23 -3.87 11.71 2.10
CA VAL A 23 -3.05 10.60 1.60
C VAL A 23 -3.47 10.25 0.17
N TYR A 24 -4.77 10.13 -0.09
CA TYR A 24 -5.28 9.77 -1.42
C TYR A 24 -4.97 10.88 -2.43
N THR A 25 -5.13 12.15 -2.03
CA THR A 25 -4.79 13.29 -2.87
C THR A 25 -3.30 13.31 -3.22
N ARG A 26 -2.41 13.11 -2.24
CA ARG A 26 -0.97 13.06 -2.48
C ARG A 26 -0.60 11.93 -3.44
N VAL A 27 -1.15 10.72 -3.23
CA VAL A 27 -0.89 9.57 -4.12
C VAL A 27 -1.37 9.85 -5.54
N CYS A 28 -2.55 10.45 -5.71
CA CYS A 28 -3.06 10.84 -7.03
C CYS A 28 -2.13 11.85 -7.73
N LEU A 29 -1.68 12.89 -7.01
CA LEU A 29 -0.76 13.90 -7.56
C LEU A 29 0.57 13.30 -7.98
N GLU A 30 1.16 12.45 -7.13
CA GLU A 30 2.44 11.81 -7.44
C GLU A 30 2.32 10.79 -8.58
N LEU A 31 1.20 10.07 -8.67
CA LEU A 31 0.94 9.20 -9.81
C LEU A 31 0.78 9.99 -11.10
N LEU A 32 0.02 11.10 -11.08
CA LEU A 32 -0.11 11.98 -12.23
C LEU A 32 1.24 12.51 -12.70
N LYS A 33 2.11 12.96 -11.77
CA LYS A 33 3.47 13.41 -12.10
C LYS A 33 4.32 12.31 -12.74
N LYS A 34 4.26 11.09 -12.21
CA LYS A 34 5.12 9.97 -12.65
C LYS A 34 4.63 9.29 -13.93
N SER A 35 3.32 9.09 -14.09
CA SER A 35 2.75 8.33 -15.22
C SER A 35 2.08 9.19 -16.29
N LYS A 36 1.86 10.49 -16.03
CA LYS A 36 1.03 11.40 -16.85
C LYS A 36 -0.41 10.92 -17.03
N GLN A 37 -0.87 9.97 -16.23
CA GLN A 37 -2.24 9.46 -16.25
C GLN A 37 -3.04 10.03 -15.09
N GLN A 38 -4.27 10.44 -15.36
CA GLN A 38 -5.19 10.87 -14.32
C GLN A 38 -5.66 9.66 -13.51
N VAL A 39 -5.41 9.72 -12.20
CA VAL A 39 -5.83 8.70 -11.24
C VAL A 39 -6.76 9.36 -10.22
N HIS A 40 -7.92 8.75 -9.98
CA HIS A 40 -8.88 9.24 -9.00
C HIS A 40 -8.69 8.57 -7.63
N PRO A 41 -9.10 9.23 -6.52
CA PRO A 41 -8.99 8.67 -5.18
C PRO A 41 -9.65 7.29 -5.01
N ALA A 42 -10.73 7.02 -5.75
CA ALA A 42 -11.41 5.72 -5.76
C ALA A 42 -10.49 4.59 -6.26
N ASN A 43 -9.73 4.82 -7.35
CA ASN A 43 -8.75 3.89 -7.88
C ASN A 43 -7.64 3.62 -6.84
N VAL A 44 -7.15 4.67 -6.17
CA VAL A 44 -6.15 4.56 -5.11
C VAL A 44 -6.67 3.72 -3.94
N LYS A 45 -7.89 3.99 -3.47
CA LYS A 45 -8.52 3.25 -2.38
C LYS A 45 -8.70 1.77 -2.71
N ALA A 46 -9.16 1.46 -3.92
CA ALA A 46 -9.28 0.09 -4.41
C ALA A 46 -7.93 -0.64 -4.42
N ARG A 47 -6.87 0.04 -4.90
CA ARG A 47 -5.53 -0.55 -4.95
C ARG A 47 -4.91 -0.74 -3.57
N ILE A 48 -5.11 0.18 -2.64
CA ILE A 48 -4.71 0.02 -1.22
C ILE A 48 -5.40 -1.20 -0.61
N LYS A 49 -6.69 -1.42 -0.88
CA LYS A 49 -7.43 -2.59 -0.38
C LYS A 49 -6.79 -3.90 -0.86
N ILE A 50 -6.45 -3.98 -2.15
CA ILE A 50 -5.75 -5.15 -2.71
C ILE A 50 -4.37 -5.34 -2.05
N LEU A 51 -3.58 -4.26 -1.92
CA LEU A 51 -2.25 -4.34 -1.29
C LEU A 51 -2.33 -4.80 0.17
N LYS A 52 -3.31 -4.31 0.95
CA LYS A 52 -3.54 -4.79 2.32
C LYS A 52 -3.90 -6.28 2.34
N ALA A 53 -4.77 -6.73 1.45
CA ALA A 53 -5.14 -8.15 1.37
C ALA A 53 -3.91 -9.03 1.08
N ASN A 54 -3.08 -8.64 0.09
CA ASN A 54 -1.85 -9.34 -0.23
C ASN A 54 -0.86 -9.36 0.95
N TYR A 55 -0.71 -8.23 1.65
CA TYR A 55 0.12 -8.16 2.85
C TYR A 55 -0.35 -9.13 3.93
N PHE A 56 -1.65 -9.16 4.23
CA PHE A 56 -2.19 -10.08 5.24
C PHE A 56 -2.02 -11.54 4.84
N SER A 57 -2.24 -11.89 3.57
CA SER A 57 -2.02 -13.23 3.06
C SER A 57 -0.56 -13.65 3.19
N ALA A 58 0.38 -12.81 2.76
CA ALA A 58 1.82 -13.07 2.89
C ALA A 58 2.23 -13.18 4.36
N ARG A 59 1.77 -12.26 5.22
CA ARG A 59 2.05 -12.28 6.65
C ARG A 59 1.54 -13.55 7.33
N LYS A 60 0.37 -14.05 6.92
CA LYS A 60 -0.18 -15.32 7.42
C LYS A 60 0.75 -16.49 7.07
N VAL A 61 1.20 -16.58 5.81
CA VAL A 61 2.13 -17.64 5.38
C VAL A 61 3.45 -17.55 6.15
N ILE A 62 4.05 -16.35 6.24
CA ILE A 62 5.31 -16.13 6.94
C ILE A 62 5.19 -16.46 8.45
N SER A 63 4.01 -16.26 9.05
CA SER A 63 3.79 -16.56 10.47
C SER A 63 3.62 -18.05 10.78
N GLN A 64 3.54 -18.93 9.77
CA GLN A 64 3.42 -20.37 9.98
C GLN A 64 4.78 -20.98 10.34
N THR A 65 4.79 -21.86 11.34
CA THR A 65 5.94 -22.70 11.66
C THR A 65 6.28 -23.60 10.47
N GLY A 66 7.53 -23.56 10.02
CA GLY A 66 8.01 -24.31 8.86
C GLY A 66 8.10 -23.50 7.56
N PHE A 67 7.67 -22.23 7.56
CA PHE A 67 7.99 -21.31 6.47
C PHE A 67 9.47 -20.88 6.54
N GLY A 68 10.15 -20.93 5.41
CA GLY A 68 11.49 -20.39 5.21
C GLY A 68 11.62 -19.86 3.79
N TRP A 69 12.41 -18.81 3.61
CA TRP A 69 12.79 -18.37 2.27
C TRP A 69 13.74 -19.39 1.66
N ASP A 70 13.52 -19.71 0.39
CA ASP A 70 14.47 -20.51 -0.38
C ASP A 70 15.70 -19.64 -0.65
N PRO A 71 16.90 -20.01 -0.13
CA PRO A 71 18.12 -19.23 -0.35
C PRO A 71 18.60 -19.26 -1.81
N ASP A 72 18.11 -20.20 -2.63
CA ASP A 72 18.55 -20.41 -4.01
C ASP A 72 17.49 -19.98 -5.08
N ALA A 73 16.41 -19.30 -4.66
CA ALA A 73 15.33 -18.84 -5.54
C ALA A 73 15.63 -17.57 -6.36
#